data_AF-A0A7S3V3T6-F1
#
_entry.id   AF-A0A7S3V3T6-F1
#
_cell.length_a   1.000
_cell.length_b   1.000
_cell.length_c   1.000
_cell.angle_alpha   90.00
_cell.angle_beta   90.00
_cell.angle_gamma   90.00
#
_symmetry.space_group_name_H-M   'P 1'
#
loop_
_entity.id
_entity.type
_entity.pdbx_description
1 polymer ?
#
loop_
_entity_poly.entity_id
_entity_poly.type
_entity_poly.pdbx_seq_one_letter_code
_entity_poly.pdbx_strand_id
1 'polypeptide(L)'
;YVVERASEVPVGEFVEFDYKEEFSLNSIPSSSVDLVTMNAGLHHFAQHKIPQVLAEVYRVLRPSGVFILREHDASDDLLPMLDLAHSVFNVLTGVSSKEDEEEI
;
A
#
# COMPACT_ATOMS: atom_id res chain seq x y z
N TYR A 1 7.89 3.47 -12.78
CA TYR A 1 9.06 2.57 -12.80
C TYR A 1 9.57 2.45 -11.38
N VAL A 2 9.86 1.24 -10.90
CA VAL A 2 10.37 1.02 -9.53
C VAL A 2 11.88 1.32 -9.53
N VAL A 3 12.31 2.29 -8.73
CA VAL A 3 13.72 2.71 -8.62
C VAL A 3 14.29 2.20 -7.32
N GLU A 4 15.25 1.29 -7.41
CA GLU A 4 16.10 0.92 -6.27
C GLU A 4 17.41 1.71 -6.32
N ARG A 5 17.92 2.12 -5.14
CA ARG A 5 19.24 2.78 -5.08
C ARG A 5 20.31 1.83 -5.63
N ALA A 6 21.15 2.36 -6.53
CA ALA A 6 22.28 1.66 -7.16
C ALA A 6 21.93 0.56 -8.17
N SER A 7 20.68 0.47 -8.65
CA SER A 7 20.36 -0.35 -9.83
C SER A 7 20.50 0.48 -11.11
N GLU A 8 21.23 -0.05 -12.11
CA GLU A 8 21.32 0.55 -13.45
C GLU A 8 20.12 0.20 -14.34
N VAL A 9 19.27 -0.75 -13.92
CA VAL A 9 18.10 -1.24 -14.66
C VAL A 9 16.86 -1.38 -13.77
N PRO A 10 15.64 -1.34 -14.31
CA PRO A 10 14.42 -1.62 -13.54
C PRO A 10 14.46 -3.03 -12.94
N VAL A 11 14.16 -3.15 -11.65
CA VAL A 11 14.15 -4.43 -10.92
C VAL A 11 12.79 -5.14 -10.97
N GLY A 12 11.79 -4.50 -11.56
CA GLY A 12 10.45 -5.02 -11.67
C GLY A 12 9.53 -4.12 -12.49
N GLU A 13 8.29 -4.57 -12.60
CA GLU A 13 7.20 -3.87 -13.27
C GLU A 13 6.42 -3.01 -12.26
N PHE A 14 6.05 -1.81 -12.68
CA PHE A 14 5.06 -1.04 -11.93
C PHE A 14 3.67 -1.39 -12.48
N VAL A 15 2.81 -1.88 -11.60
CA VAL A 15 1.42 -2.18 -11.91
C VAL A 15 0.55 -1.21 -11.12
N GLU A 16 -0.17 -0.35 -11.83
CA GLU A 16 -1.16 0.52 -11.23
C GLU A 16 -2.38 -0.30 -10.78
N PHE A 17 -2.92 0.00 -9.60
CA PHE A 17 -4.16 -0.59 -9.10
C PHE A 17 -5.00 0.49 -8.43
N ASP A 18 -6.32 0.32 -8.47
CA ASP A 18 -7.27 1.21 -7.80
C ASP A 18 -7.49 0.73 -6.37
N TYR A 19 -7.11 1.55 -5.39
CA TYR A 19 -7.33 1.26 -3.97
C TYR A 19 -8.62 1.89 -3.41
N LYS A 20 -9.32 2.71 -4.20
CA LYS A 20 -10.55 3.42 -3.81
C LYS A 20 -11.82 2.67 -4.17
N GLU A 21 -11.86 1.99 -5.31
CA GLU A 21 -13.05 1.26 -5.77
C GLU A 21 -12.95 -0.24 -5.45
N GLU A 22 -12.30 -1.02 -6.32
CA GLU A 22 -12.13 -2.46 -6.17
C GLU A 22 -10.65 -2.84 -6.11
N PHE A 23 -10.18 -3.22 -4.92
CA PHE A 23 -8.84 -3.78 -4.79
C PHE A 23 -8.76 -5.15 -5.44
N SER A 24 -7.85 -5.29 -6.40
CA SER A 24 -7.59 -6.54 -7.08
C SER A 24 -6.14 -6.65 -7.55
N LEU A 25 -5.54 -7.83 -7.34
CA LEU A 25 -4.22 -8.19 -7.85
C LEU A 25 -4.36 -9.12 -9.07
N ASN A 26 -5.36 -8.92 -9.93
CA ASN A 26 -5.68 -9.82 -11.06
C ASN A 26 -4.54 -10.02 -12.07
N SER A 27 -3.62 -9.05 -12.18
CA SER A 27 -2.41 -9.18 -13.00
C SER A 27 -1.40 -10.18 -12.42
N ILE A 28 -1.56 -10.57 -11.15
CA ILE A 28 -0.69 -11.50 -10.44
C ILE A 28 -1.43 -12.85 -10.27
N PRO A 29 -0.90 -13.95 -10.83
CA PRO A 29 -1.54 -15.26 -10.73
C PRO A 29 -1.61 -15.76 -9.27
N SER A 30 -2.57 -16.61 -8.99
CA SER A 30 -2.67 -17.26 -7.68
C SER A 30 -1.44 -18.13 -7.39
N SER A 31 -0.98 -18.14 -6.15
CA SER A 31 0.19 -18.91 -5.71
C SER A 31 1.39 -18.75 -6.63
N SER A 32 1.72 -17.51 -6.99
CA SER A 32 2.81 -17.18 -7.91
C SER A 32 3.95 -16.42 -7.27
N VAL A 33 3.74 -15.80 -6.10
CA VAL A 33 4.78 -15.01 -5.41
C VAL A 33 5.24 -15.65 -4.11
N ASP A 34 6.54 -15.52 -3.82
CA ASP A 34 7.15 -16.02 -2.58
C ASP A 34 7.11 -14.99 -1.44
N LEU A 35 7.02 -13.70 -1.78
CA LEU A 35 7.04 -12.59 -0.83
C LEU A 35 6.09 -11.48 -1.30
N VAL A 36 5.29 -10.98 -0.37
CA VAL A 36 4.58 -9.70 -0.48
C VAL A 36 5.07 -8.78 0.62
N THR A 37 5.43 -7.55 0.29
CA THR A 37 5.79 -6.51 1.25
C THR A 37 4.85 -5.32 1.10
N MET A 38 4.25 -4.87 2.19
CA MET A 38 3.39 -3.69 2.23
C MET A 38 3.90 -2.76 3.32
N ASN A 39 4.33 -1.55 2.92
CA ASN A 39 4.93 -0.57 3.81
C ASN A 39 4.07 0.70 3.81
N ALA A 40 3.45 1.00 4.95
CA ALA A 40 2.55 2.14 5.14
C ALA A 40 1.45 2.17 4.07
N GLY A 41 0.80 1.02 3.85
CA GLY A 41 -0.10 0.83 2.72
C GLY A 41 -1.50 0.41 3.13
N LEU A 42 -1.62 -0.37 4.21
CA LEU A 42 -2.89 -0.97 4.60
C LEU A 42 -3.86 0.08 5.16
N HIS A 43 -3.33 1.13 5.80
CA HIS A 43 -4.15 2.17 6.41
C HIS A 43 -4.85 3.09 5.41
N HIS A 44 -4.41 3.13 4.14
CA HIS A 44 -5.08 3.91 3.09
C HIS A 44 -6.38 3.25 2.58
N PHE A 45 -6.65 2.00 2.98
CA PHE A 45 -7.89 1.32 2.64
C PHE A 45 -8.97 1.59 3.67
N ALA A 46 -10.18 1.90 3.20
CA ALA A 46 -11.36 1.91 4.06
C ALA A 46 -11.47 0.59 4.84
N GLN A 47 -11.77 0.67 6.14
CA GLN A 47 -11.72 -0.47 7.09
C GLN A 47 -12.48 -1.71 6.61
N HIS A 48 -13.64 -1.52 5.96
CA HIS A 48 -14.47 -2.61 5.45
C HIS A 48 -13.87 -3.36 4.24
N LYS A 49 -12.85 -2.78 3.58
CA LYS A 49 -12.15 -3.38 2.42
C LYS A 49 -10.93 -4.19 2.81
N ILE A 50 -10.39 -4.00 4.02
CA ILE A 50 -9.19 -4.72 4.51
C ILE A 50 -9.30 -6.25 4.33
N PRO A 51 -10.43 -6.91 4.65
CA PRO A 51 -10.54 -8.36 4.44
C PRO A 51 -10.36 -8.78 2.97
N GLN A 52 -10.86 -8.00 2.01
CA GLN A 52 -10.68 -8.26 0.58
C GLN A 52 -9.21 -8.06 0.17
N VAL A 53 -8.55 -7.03 0.69
CA VAL A 53 -7.11 -6.78 0.44
C VAL A 53 -6.27 -7.96 0.91
N LEU A 54 -6.50 -8.42 2.14
CA LEU A 54 -5.79 -9.56 2.71
C LEU A 54 -6.09 -10.86 1.98
N ALA A 55 -7.32 -11.04 1.47
CA ALA A 55 -7.69 -12.21 0.67
C ALA A 55 -6.92 -12.25 -0.66
N GLU A 56 -6.76 -11.11 -1.33
CA GLU A 56 -5.98 -11.00 -2.57
C GLU A 56 -4.48 -11.23 -2.32
N VAL A 57 -3.91 -10.66 -1.24
CA VAL A 57 -2.52 -10.94 -0.83
C VAL A 57 -2.32 -12.43 -0.57
N TYR A 58 -3.23 -13.07 0.15
CA TYR A 58 -3.18 -14.50 0.40
C TYR A 58 -3.30 -15.32 -0.90
N ARG A 59 -4.19 -14.93 -1.81
CA ARG A 59 -4.40 -15.60 -3.09
C ARG A 59 -3.11 -15.67 -3.91
N VAL A 60 -2.36 -14.57 -4.00
CA VAL A 60 -1.15 -14.50 -4.84
C VAL A 60 0.04 -15.23 -4.21
N LEU A 61 0.09 -15.35 -2.88
CA LEU A 61 1.16 -16.05 -2.16
C LEU A 61 1.14 -17.56 -2.43
N ARG A 62 2.33 -18.12 -2.69
CA ARG A 62 2.55 -19.57 -2.70
C ARG A 62 2.39 -20.16 -1.29
N PRO A 63 2.14 -21.48 -1.16
CA PRO A 63 2.30 -22.15 0.12
C PRO A 63 3.68 -21.86 0.72
N SER A 64 3.72 -21.44 1.98
CA SER A 64 4.93 -20.97 2.69
C SER A 64 5.50 -19.61 2.24
N GLY A 65 4.80 -18.89 1.35
CA GLY A 65 5.11 -17.51 1.04
C GLY A 65 4.94 -16.60 2.26
N VAL A 66 5.67 -15.49 2.28
CA VAL A 66 5.70 -14.56 3.41
C VAL A 66 4.99 -13.25 3.06
N PHE A 67 4.15 -12.77 3.97
CA PHE A 67 3.63 -11.41 3.93
C PHE A 67 4.30 -10.58 5.02
N ILE A 68 5.00 -9.51 4.63
CA ILE A 68 5.58 -8.53 5.54
C ILE A 68 4.75 -7.26 5.47
N LEU A 69 4.06 -6.95 6.56
CA LEU A 69 3.34 -5.69 6.76
C LEU A 69 4.13 -4.81 7.72
N ARG A 70 4.34 -3.56 7.33
CA ARG A 70 4.92 -2.52 8.19
C ARG A 70 3.98 -1.32 8.17
N GLU A 71 3.45 -0.95 9.32
CA GLU A 71 2.65 0.26 9.51
C GLU A 71 3.33 1.25 10.46
N HIS A 72 2.79 2.47 10.51
CA HIS A 72 3.19 3.46 11.51
C HIS A 72 2.54 3.16 12.86
N ASP A 73 3.25 3.47 13.94
CA ASP A 73 2.64 3.56 15.26
C ASP A 73 1.93 4.92 15.35
N ALA A 74 0.60 4.90 15.37
CA ALA A 74 -0.25 6.08 15.39
C ALA A 74 -0.78 6.35 16.81
N SER A 75 0.12 6.34 17.79
CA SER A 75 -0.24 6.78 19.15
C SER A 75 -0.68 8.25 19.13
N ASP A 76 -1.56 8.64 20.07
CA ASP A 76 -2.14 9.99 20.13
C ASP A 76 -1.07 11.09 20.07
N ASP A 77 0.08 10.85 20.71
CA ASP A 77 1.24 11.75 20.78
C ASP A 77 1.90 11.97 19.41
N LEU A 78 1.79 10.99 18.50
CA LEU A 78 2.43 10.98 17.18
C LEU A 78 1.49 11.42 16.06
N LEU A 79 0.16 11.42 16.28
CA LEU A 79 -0.82 11.85 15.28
C LEU A 79 -0.49 13.22 14.64
N PRO A 80 -0.12 14.27 15.39
CA PRO A 80 0.20 15.56 14.77
C PRO A 80 1.39 15.51 13.81
N MET A 81 2.34 14.59 14.04
CA MET A 81 3.51 14.41 13.17
C MET A 81 3.10 13.67 11.88
N LEU A 82 2.25 12.64 12.00
CA LEU A 82 1.67 11.92 10.88
C LEU A 82 0.85 12.85 9.98
N ASP A 83 -0.04 13.65 10.58
CA ASP A 83 -0.88 14.64 9.87
C ASP A 83 -0.03 15.66 9.10
N LEU A 84 1.05 16.14 9.71
CA LEU A 84 1.97 17.08 9.05
C LEU A 84 2.71 16.41 7.88
N ALA A 85 3.16 15.17 8.04
CA ALA A 85 3.84 14.43 6.99
C ALA A 85 2.90 14.22 5.78
N HIS A 86 1.65 13.84 6.03
CA HIS A 86 0.62 13.68 5.01
C HIS A 86 0.29 15.01 4.33
N SER A 87 0.08 16.08 5.11
CA SER A 87 -0.19 17.42 4.58
C SER A 87 0.91 17.92 3.64
N VAL A 88 2.18 17.75 4.02
CA VAL A 88 3.32 18.16 3.19
C VAL A 88 3.37 17.32 1.91
N PHE A 89 3.15 16.01 2.00
CA PHE A 89 3.13 15.14 0.83
C PHE A 89 1.99 15.51 -0.12
N ASN A 90 0.77 15.67 0.39
CA ASN A 90 -0.44 16.00 -0.36
C ASN A 90 -0.31 17.33 -1.10
N VAL A 91 0.28 18.36 -0.47
CA VAL A 91 0.57 19.64 -1.15
C VAL A 91 1.53 19.45 -2.33
N LEU A 92 2.53 18.58 -2.21
CA LEU A 92 3.51 18.33 -3.27
C LEU A 92 2.96 17.45 -4.39
N THR A 93 2.02 16.54 -4.09
CA THR A 93 1.41 15.61 -5.05
C THR A 93 0.08 16.10 -5.63
N GLY A 94 -0.49 17.17 -5.08
CA GLY A 94 -1.75 17.75 -5.53
C GLY A 94 -3.00 17.03 -5.02
N VAL A 95 -2.86 16.18 -3.99
CA VAL A 95 -3.99 15.52 -3.32
C VAL A 95 -4.82 16.57 -2.58
N SER A 96 -6.14 16.54 -2.73
CA SER A 96 -7.04 17.50 -2.11
C SER A 96 -7.37 17.12 -0.66
N SER A 97 -7.70 18.10 0.20
CA SER A 97 -8.14 17.81 1.58
C SER A 97 -9.36 16.90 1.65
N LYS A 98 -10.27 16.99 0.66
CA LYS A 98 -11.44 16.09 0.60
C LYS A 98 -11.02 14.64 0.36
N GLU A 99 -10.02 14.43 -0.48
CA GLU A 99 -9.50 13.11 -0.80
C GLU A 99 -8.75 12.50 0.40
N ASP A 100 -8.00 13.31 1.14
CA ASP A 100 -7.31 12.93 2.38
C ASP A 100 -8.29 12.48 3.48
N GLU A 101 -9.43 13.18 3.62
CA GLU A 101 -10.49 12.81 4.57
C GLU A 101 -11.17 11.47 4.26
N GLU A 102 -11.09 10.97 3.03
CA GLU A 102 -11.66 9.68 2.62
C GLU A 102 -10.73 8.49 2.97
N GLU A 103 -9.49 8.74 3.38
CA GLU A 103 -8.49 7.72 3.73
C GLU A 103 -8.52 7.27 5.21
N ILE A 104 -9.44 7.78 6.03
CA ILE A 104 -9.50 7.55 7.50
C ILE A 104 -10.83 6.91 7.96
#